data_AF-T1ALH3-F1
#
_entry.id   AF-T1ALH3-F1
#
_cell.length_a   1.000
_cell.length_b   1.000
_cell.length_c   1.000
_cell.angle_alpha   90.00
_cell.angle_beta   90.00
_cell.angle_gamma   90.00
#
_symmetry.space_group_name_H-M   'P 1'
#
loop_
_entity.id
_entity.type
_entity.pdbx_description
1 polymer ?
#
loop_
_entity_poly.entity_id
_entity_poly.type
_entity_poly.pdbx_seq_one_letter_code
_entity_poly.pdbx_strand_id
1 'polypeptide(L)'
;MAGLAARAPVQHWETDLGIPLIQKYRVARYIIGRKLRGQKRYPLVLMLEPLFQCNLACAGCGKIDYPKEILQQRLSVDKALAAVEECGAPMVSIPGGEPLIHKDMPQIVAGIVQRKRFVYLCTNAILLAKHIDEYRPSPYLTFSVHLDGNRERHDESVCQEGVFDKAVEAIRLARSEGFPRDDQLHAVSERNPDDVANFFDTAMQLGVEGIMVSAGYSYQ
;
A
#
# COMPACT_ATOMS: atom_id res chain seq x y z
N MET A 1 1.74 13.68 -30.50
CA MET A 1 1.50 14.70 -29.46
C MET A 1 0.27 14.31 -28.67
N ALA A 2 0.43 13.40 -27.70
CA ALA A 2 -0.66 12.99 -26.80
C ALA A 2 -0.76 14.03 -25.68
N GLY A 3 -1.94 14.63 -25.53
CA GLY A 3 -2.17 15.76 -24.65
C GLY A 3 -1.89 15.43 -23.19
N LEU A 4 -1.16 16.32 -22.51
CA LEU A 4 -1.15 16.39 -21.06
C LEU A 4 -2.58 16.69 -20.61
N ALA A 5 -3.29 15.66 -20.15
CA ALA A 5 -4.53 15.85 -19.41
C ALA A 5 -4.21 16.76 -18.22
N ALA A 6 -4.94 17.88 -18.13
CA ALA A 6 -4.78 18.86 -17.07
C ALA A 6 -4.75 18.16 -15.71
N ARG A 7 -3.65 18.32 -14.98
CA ARG A 7 -3.49 17.78 -13.62
C ARG A 7 -4.62 18.37 -12.76
N ALA A 8 -5.39 17.50 -12.12
CA ALA A 8 -6.43 17.92 -11.19
C ALA A 8 -5.80 18.76 -10.07
N PRO A 9 -6.49 19.79 -9.55
CA PRO A 9 -5.96 20.57 -8.45
C PRO A 9 -5.62 19.65 -7.27
N VAL A 10 -4.46 19.87 -6.65
CA VAL A 10 -3.99 19.14 -5.47
C VAL A 10 -5.10 19.18 -4.42
N GLN A 11 -5.69 18.02 -4.14
CA GLN A 11 -6.76 17.93 -3.16
C GLN A 11 -6.14 17.98 -1.77
N HIS A 12 -6.35 19.09 -1.06
CA HIS A 12 -6.13 19.13 0.37
C HIS A 12 -7.20 18.26 1.03
N TRP A 13 -6.82 17.06 1.44
CA TRP A 13 -7.69 16.26 2.26
C TRP A 13 -7.60 16.84 3.68
N GLU A 14 -8.66 17.48 4.14
CA GLU A 14 -8.73 18.01 5.50
C GLU A 14 -9.28 16.92 6.42
N THR A 15 -8.42 16.28 7.21
CA THR A 15 -8.81 15.63 8.46
C THR A 15 -7.60 15.41 9.35
N ASP A 16 -7.65 15.86 10.60
CA ASP A 16 -6.71 15.49 11.68
C ASP A 16 -6.89 14.03 12.15
N LEU A 17 -7.30 13.12 11.27
CA LEU A 17 -7.54 11.71 11.59
C LEU A 17 -7.00 10.82 10.47
N GLY A 18 -6.10 9.90 10.83
CA GLY A 18 -5.43 8.93 9.95
C GLY A 18 -6.29 7.82 9.33
N ILE A 19 -7.60 8.07 9.12
CA ILE A 19 -8.44 7.35 8.16
C ILE A 19 -9.49 8.35 7.62
N PRO A 20 -9.60 8.55 6.29
CA PRO A 20 -10.57 9.44 5.66
C PRO A 20 -12.02 9.20 6.11
N LEU A 21 -12.79 10.27 6.31
CA LEU A 21 -14.21 10.19 6.72
C LEU A 21 -15.05 9.35 5.76
N ILE A 22 -14.80 9.46 4.46
CA ILE A 22 -15.48 8.66 3.44
C ILE A 22 -15.26 7.16 3.63
N GLN A 23 -14.06 6.76 4.08
CA GLN A 23 -13.73 5.37 4.37
C GLN A 23 -14.44 4.88 5.62
N LYS A 24 -14.37 5.64 6.72
CA LYS A 24 -15.10 5.34 7.96
C LYS A 24 -16.59 5.12 7.69
N TYR A 25 -17.22 6.06 6.98
CA TYR A 25 -18.64 5.97 6.63
C TYR A 25 -18.96 4.73 5.79
N ARG A 26 -18.21 4.48 4.71
CA ARG A 26 -18.52 3.36 3.79
C ARG A 26 -18.28 2.00 4.44
N VAL A 27 -17.21 1.86 5.22
CA VAL A 27 -16.90 0.62 5.94
C VAL A 27 -17.93 0.38 7.05
N ALA A 28 -18.30 1.41 7.82
CA ALA A 28 -19.36 1.30 8.83
C ALA A 28 -20.70 0.90 8.21
N ARG A 29 -21.11 1.55 7.10
CA ARG A 29 -22.33 1.21 6.36
C ARG A 29 -22.31 -0.23 5.87
N TYR A 30 -21.17 -0.69 5.35
CA TYR A 30 -21.00 -2.08 4.92
C TYR A 30 -21.17 -3.06 6.09
N ILE A 31 -20.48 -2.83 7.20
CA ILE A 31 -20.56 -3.66 8.41
C ILE A 31 -22.00 -3.72 8.96
N ILE A 32 -22.65 -2.58 9.13
CA ILE A 32 -24.03 -2.49 9.63
C ILE A 32 -24.97 -3.24 8.69
N GLY A 33 -24.88 -3.00 7.38
CA GLY A 33 -25.72 -3.68 6.40
C GLY A 33 -25.50 -5.21 6.34
N ARG A 34 -24.31 -5.71 6.64
CA ARG A 34 -24.03 -7.15 6.77
C ARG A 34 -24.67 -7.72 8.05
N LYS A 35 -24.49 -7.04 9.19
CA LYS A 35 -25.09 -7.44 10.48
C LYS A 35 -26.61 -7.45 10.45
N LEU A 36 -27.24 -6.44 9.86
CA LEU A 36 -28.71 -6.37 9.71
C LEU A 36 -29.29 -7.51 8.86
N ARG A 37 -28.51 -8.04 7.91
CA ARG A 37 -28.88 -9.22 7.10
C ARG A 37 -28.60 -10.55 7.80
N GLY A 38 -28.24 -10.54 9.08
CA GLY A 38 -27.90 -11.74 9.85
C GLY A 38 -26.61 -12.43 9.41
N GLN A 39 -25.76 -11.76 8.62
CA GLN A 39 -24.52 -12.38 8.12
C GLN A 39 -23.46 -12.39 9.23
N LYS A 40 -23.14 -13.59 9.73
CA LYS A 40 -22.15 -13.78 10.80
C LYS A 40 -20.70 -13.60 10.34
N ARG A 41 -20.42 -13.87 9.06
CA ARG A 41 -19.09 -13.79 8.45
C ARG A 41 -19.18 -13.07 7.12
N TYR A 42 -18.29 -12.10 6.91
CA TYR A 42 -18.20 -11.33 5.68
C TYR A 42 -16.77 -10.76 5.56
N PRO A 43 -16.22 -10.65 4.35
CA PRO A 43 -14.88 -10.12 4.16
C PRO A 43 -14.88 -8.60 4.33
N LEU A 44 -13.84 -8.08 4.99
CA LEU A 44 -13.58 -6.64 5.14
C LEU A 44 -12.46 -6.17 4.22
N VAL A 45 -11.43 -6.98 4.07
CA VAL A 45 -10.26 -6.73 3.23
C VAL A 45 -10.05 -7.94 2.33
N LEU A 46 -9.87 -7.71 1.04
CA LEU A 46 -9.29 -8.67 0.11
C LEU A 46 -7.78 -8.45 0.07
N MET A 47 -6.99 -9.50 0.30
CA MET A 47 -5.55 -9.50 -0.01
C MET A 47 -5.38 -10.00 -1.43
N LEU A 48 -5.13 -9.10 -2.37
CA LEU A 48 -4.97 -9.41 -3.78
C LEU A 48 -3.47 -9.43 -4.13
N GLU A 49 -2.96 -10.55 -4.62
CA GLU A 49 -1.55 -10.69 -4.98
C GLU A 49 -1.40 -10.93 -6.50
N PRO A 50 -1.28 -9.86 -7.32
CA PRO A 50 -1.17 -10.00 -8.78
C PRO A 50 0.16 -10.58 -9.24
N LEU A 51 1.19 -10.55 -8.38
CA LEU A 51 2.50 -11.12 -8.62
C LEU A 51 3.27 -11.40 -7.31
N PHE A 52 4.23 -12.32 -7.38
CA PHE A 52 5.17 -12.58 -6.30
C PHE A 52 6.59 -12.03 -6.53
N GLN A 53 6.95 -11.70 -7.78
CA GLN A 53 8.26 -11.13 -8.07
C GLN A 53 8.47 -9.76 -7.40
N CYS A 54 9.63 -9.58 -6.79
CA CYS A 54 10.11 -8.35 -6.17
C CYS A 54 11.48 -7.95 -6.75
N ASN A 55 11.85 -6.68 -6.59
CA ASN A 55 13.18 -6.14 -6.88
C ASN A 55 14.10 -6.10 -5.63
N LEU A 56 13.63 -6.60 -4.50
CA LEU A 56 14.38 -6.76 -3.25
C LEU A 56 14.35 -8.22 -2.78
N ALA A 57 15.31 -8.57 -1.94
CA ALA A 57 15.44 -9.87 -1.31
C ALA A 57 15.59 -9.71 0.22
N CYS A 58 14.57 -9.12 0.85
CA CYS A 58 14.59 -8.82 2.27
C CYS A 58 14.78 -10.09 3.11
N ALA A 59 15.50 -9.98 4.22
CA ALA A 59 15.84 -11.11 5.09
C ALA A 59 14.60 -11.90 5.59
N GLY A 60 13.46 -11.22 5.72
CA GLY A 60 12.21 -11.82 6.17
C GLY A 60 11.23 -12.28 5.08
N CYS A 61 11.58 -12.13 3.80
CA CYS A 61 10.63 -12.35 2.72
C CYS A 61 10.63 -13.80 2.22
N GLY A 62 9.63 -14.60 2.60
CA GLY A 62 9.45 -15.95 2.05
C GLY A 62 8.86 -16.01 0.63
N LYS A 63 8.45 -14.86 0.06
CA LYS A 63 7.76 -14.83 -1.26
C LYS A 63 8.70 -14.91 -2.45
N ILE A 64 9.96 -14.50 -2.28
CA ILE A 64 10.92 -14.54 -3.38
C ILE A 64 11.60 -15.92 -3.51
N ASP A 65 11.38 -16.81 -2.55
CA ASP A 65 11.91 -18.18 -2.55
C ASP A 65 11.14 -19.14 -3.46
N TYR A 66 10.02 -18.70 -4.05
CA TYR A 66 9.29 -19.50 -5.01
C TYR A 66 10.10 -19.71 -6.30
N PRO A 67 9.88 -20.84 -7.02
CA PRO A 67 10.44 -21.07 -8.34
C PRO A 67 10.19 -19.91 -9.31
N LYS A 68 11.14 -19.69 -10.22
CA LYS A 68 11.12 -18.60 -11.21
C LYS A 68 9.82 -18.58 -12.02
N GLU A 69 9.29 -19.73 -12.36
CA GLU A 69 8.06 -19.89 -13.13
C GLU A 69 6.85 -19.34 -12.38
N ILE A 70 6.84 -19.42 -11.04
CA ILE A 70 5.81 -18.85 -10.17
C ILE A 70 6.04 -17.35 -10.01
N LEU A 71 7.27 -16.92 -9.75
CA LEU A 71 7.60 -15.49 -9.60
C LEU A 71 7.24 -14.68 -10.85
N GLN A 72 7.37 -15.27 -12.04
CA GLN A 72 7.05 -14.64 -13.33
C GLN A 72 5.55 -14.57 -13.64
N GLN A 73 4.69 -15.24 -12.87
CA GLN A 73 3.24 -15.17 -13.09
C GLN A 73 2.70 -13.78 -12.80
N ARG A 74 1.73 -13.38 -13.59
CA ARG A 74 1.02 -12.10 -13.49
C ARG A 74 -0.47 -12.34 -13.66
N LEU A 75 -1.28 -11.87 -12.73
CA LEU A 75 -2.73 -11.84 -12.93
C LEU A 75 -3.07 -10.82 -14.02
N SER A 76 -3.90 -11.22 -14.99
CA SER A 76 -4.47 -10.25 -15.92
C SER A 76 -5.43 -9.30 -15.19
N VAL A 77 -5.66 -8.13 -15.77
CA VAL A 77 -6.61 -7.13 -15.26
C VAL A 77 -7.98 -7.75 -14.99
N ASP A 78 -8.51 -8.52 -15.94
CA ASP A 78 -9.83 -9.16 -15.82
C ASP A 78 -9.90 -10.15 -14.66
N LYS A 79 -8.86 -10.97 -14.47
CA LYS A 79 -8.81 -11.93 -13.35
C LYS A 79 -8.73 -11.21 -12.01
N ALA A 80 -7.92 -10.16 -11.92
CA ALA A 80 -7.81 -9.35 -10.71
C ALA A 80 -9.15 -8.68 -10.35
N LEU A 81 -9.83 -8.08 -11.33
CA LEU A 81 -11.11 -7.42 -11.11
C LEU A 81 -12.24 -8.42 -10.84
N ALA A 82 -12.22 -9.61 -11.45
CA ALA A 82 -13.15 -10.68 -11.14
C ALA A 82 -13.03 -11.13 -9.68
N ALA A 83 -11.81 -11.32 -9.18
CA ALA A 83 -11.57 -11.68 -7.78
C ALA A 83 -12.05 -10.59 -6.80
N VAL A 84 -11.88 -9.30 -7.16
CA VAL A 84 -12.38 -8.16 -6.39
C VAL A 84 -13.90 -8.16 -6.29
N GLU A 85 -14.59 -8.43 -7.39
CA GLU A 85 -16.06 -8.52 -7.41
C GLU A 85 -16.58 -9.73 -6.64
N GLU A 86 -15.97 -10.90 -6.85
CA GLU A 86 -16.32 -12.14 -6.16
C GLU A 86 -16.20 -12.00 -4.64
N CYS A 87 -15.10 -11.42 -4.16
CA CYS A 87 -14.90 -11.18 -2.74
C CYS A 87 -15.90 -10.17 -2.18
N GLY A 88 -16.14 -9.08 -2.90
CA GLY A 88 -17.09 -8.03 -2.51
C GLY A 88 -16.69 -7.25 -1.25
N ALA A 89 -15.45 -7.39 -0.77
CA ALA A 89 -14.89 -6.62 0.34
C ALA A 89 -14.87 -5.11 0.03
N PRO A 90 -15.11 -4.22 1.01
CA PRO A 90 -15.04 -2.78 0.79
C PRO A 90 -13.60 -2.28 0.56
N MET A 91 -12.61 -3.05 0.99
CA MET A 91 -11.18 -2.71 0.89
C MET A 91 -10.42 -3.83 0.17
N VAL A 92 -9.42 -3.43 -0.60
CA VAL A 92 -8.48 -4.32 -1.29
C VAL A 92 -7.08 -3.84 -0.91
N SER A 93 -6.34 -4.69 -0.20
CA SER A 93 -4.89 -4.52 -0.09
C SER A 93 -4.28 -5.27 -1.25
N ILE A 94 -3.32 -4.65 -1.92
CA ILE A 94 -2.52 -5.27 -2.95
C ILE A 94 -1.11 -5.51 -2.39
N PRO A 95 -0.94 -6.56 -1.56
CA PRO A 95 0.37 -7.06 -1.21
C PRO A 95 0.95 -7.83 -2.39
N GLY A 96 2.25 -8.06 -2.42
CA GLY A 96 2.88 -8.84 -3.48
C GLY A 96 4.36 -8.99 -3.24
N GLY A 97 5.12 -9.31 -4.29
CA GLY A 97 6.52 -8.90 -4.32
C GLY A 97 6.57 -7.37 -4.38
N GLU A 98 6.87 -6.80 -5.54
CA GLU A 98 6.71 -5.35 -5.75
C GLU A 98 5.62 -5.07 -6.79
N PRO A 99 4.43 -4.59 -6.38
CA PRO A 99 3.31 -4.28 -7.28
C PRO A 99 3.68 -3.39 -8.47
N LEU A 100 4.60 -2.43 -8.28
CA LEU A 100 5.02 -1.51 -9.34
C LEU A 100 5.82 -2.17 -10.47
N ILE A 101 6.22 -3.45 -10.34
CA ILE A 101 6.80 -4.23 -11.45
C ILE A 101 5.71 -4.69 -12.44
N HIS A 102 4.46 -4.78 -12.00
CA HIS A 102 3.38 -5.29 -12.82
C HIS A 102 2.88 -4.22 -13.80
N LYS A 103 3.18 -4.38 -15.10
CA LYS A 103 2.83 -3.43 -16.16
C LYS A 103 1.37 -2.98 -16.21
N ASP A 104 0.43 -3.86 -15.86
CA ASP A 104 -1.01 -3.55 -15.86
C ASP A 104 -1.56 -3.13 -14.49
N MET A 105 -0.68 -2.89 -13.50
CA MET A 105 -1.09 -2.48 -12.15
C MET A 105 -1.89 -1.16 -12.14
N PRO A 106 -1.53 -0.11 -12.91
CA PRO A 106 -2.35 1.10 -12.99
C PRO A 106 -3.80 0.81 -13.42
N GLN A 107 -4.00 -0.10 -14.37
CA GLN A 107 -5.31 -0.50 -14.87
C GLN A 107 -6.09 -1.31 -13.83
N ILE A 108 -5.42 -2.22 -13.11
CA ILE A 108 -6.01 -2.96 -11.99
C ILE A 108 -6.50 -1.98 -10.93
N VAL A 109 -5.63 -1.08 -10.47
CA VAL A 109 -5.95 -0.08 -9.43
C VAL A 109 -7.08 0.85 -9.89
N ALA A 110 -7.01 1.37 -11.12
CA ALA A 110 -8.07 2.20 -11.68
C ALA A 110 -9.41 1.46 -11.72
N GLY A 111 -9.42 0.18 -12.12
CA GLY A 111 -10.62 -0.64 -12.14
C GLY A 111 -11.21 -0.88 -10.74
N ILE A 112 -10.37 -1.03 -9.72
CA ILE A 112 -10.82 -1.19 -8.32
C ILE A 112 -11.37 0.13 -7.75
N VAL A 113 -10.70 1.25 -8.04
CA VAL A 113 -11.14 2.60 -7.64
C VAL A 113 -12.49 2.97 -8.29
N GLN A 114 -12.70 2.61 -9.56
CA GLN A 114 -13.98 2.82 -10.25
C GLN A 114 -15.13 2.08 -9.56
N ARG A 115 -14.86 0.91 -8.96
CA ARG A 115 -15.80 0.13 -8.15
C ARG A 115 -15.99 0.67 -6.73
N LYS A 116 -15.35 1.80 -6.41
CA LYS A 116 -15.43 2.49 -5.11
C LYS A 116 -15.03 1.57 -3.95
N ARG A 117 -14.01 0.74 -4.18
CA ARG A 117 -13.30 -0.02 -3.15
C ARG A 117 -12.04 0.76 -2.77
N PHE A 118 -11.69 0.76 -1.49
CA PHE A 118 -10.45 1.39 -1.03
C PHE A 118 -9.26 0.48 -1.34
N VAL A 119 -8.26 1.02 -2.03
CA VAL A 119 -7.04 0.32 -2.43
C VAL A 119 -5.90 0.76 -1.55
N TYR A 120 -5.26 -0.20 -0.90
CA TYR A 120 -3.94 -0.04 -0.29
C TYR A 120 -2.91 -0.71 -1.18
N LEU A 121 -2.15 0.08 -1.93
CA LEU A 121 -1.11 -0.42 -2.81
C LEU A 121 0.22 -0.46 -2.05
N CYS A 122 0.59 -1.64 -1.56
CA CYS A 122 1.80 -1.84 -0.76
C CYS A 122 3.04 -1.81 -1.64
N THR A 123 4.05 -1.01 -1.32
CA THR A 123 5.27 -0.86 -2.13
C THR A 123 6.51 -0.69 -1.26
N ASN A 124 7.66 -1.18 -1.73
CA ASN A 124 8.98 -0.85 -1.21
C ASN A 124 9.49 0.54 -1.66
N ALA A 125 8.66 1.27 -2.42
CA ALA A 125 8.86 2.64 -2.86
C ALA A 125 10.02 2.91 -3.84
N ILE A 126 10.92 1.96 -4.09
CA ILE A 126 12.07 2.13 -5.01
C ILE A 126 11.61 2.54 -6.42
N LEU A 127 10.49 1.99 -6.87
CA LEU A 127 9.94 2.22 -8.19
C LEU A 127 8.87 3.33 -8.22
N LEU A 128 8.46 3.86 -7.06
CA LEU A 128 7.31 4.76 -6.98
C LEU A 128 7.53 6.03 -7.79
N ALA A 129 8.70 6.67 -7.65
CA ALA A 129 8.99 7.90 -8.39
C ALA A 129 8.93 7.76 -9.91
N LYS A 130 9.22 6.56 -10.44
CA LYS A 130 9.15 6.29 -11.88
C LYS A 130 7.70 6.08 -12.37
N HIS A 131 6.86 5.48 -11.53
CA HIS A 131 5.52 5.03 -11.91
C HIS A 131 4.39 5.93 -11.39
N ILE A 132 4.70 6.96 -10.58
CA ILE A 132 3.68 7.76 -9.90
C ILE A 132 2.70 8.46 -10.85
N ASP A 133 3.19 8.93 -12.00
CA ASP A 133 2.39 9.58 -13.05
C ASP A 133 1.38 8.63 -13.73
N GLU A 134 1.54 7.31 -13.57
CA GLU A 134 0.60 6.31 -14.06
C GLU A 134 -0.65 6.19 -13.18
N TYR A 135 -0.57 6.70 -11.95
CA TYR A 135 -1.67 6.72 -11.00
C TYR A 135 -2.33 8.10 -10.95
N ARG A 136 -3.55 8.15 -10.41
CA ARG A 136 -4.29 9.38 -10.19
C ARG A 136 -4.68 9.47 -8.72
N PRO A 137 -4.45 10.63 -8.07
CA PRO A 137 -4.95 10.88 -6.72
C PRO A 137 -6.44 10.57 -6.62
N SER A 138 -6.81 9.84 -5.58
CA SER A 138 -8.18 9.42 -5.35
C SER A 138 -8.36 9.16 -3.85
N PRO A 139 -9.52 9.51 -3.26
CA PRO A 139 -9.83 9.13 -1.89
C PRO A 139 -9.99 7.62 -1.69
N TYR A 140 -9.87 6.82 -2.77
CA TYR A 140 -9.92 5.37 -2.76
C TYR A 140 -8.56 4.72 -3.04
N LEU A 141 -7.49 5.48 -3.19
CA LEU A 141 -6.14 4.94 -3.43
C LEU A 141 -5.16 5.53 -2.43
N THR A 142 -4.54 4.65 -1.67
CA THR A 142 -3.48 4.95 -0.73
C THR A 142 -2.25 4.12 -1.09
N PHE A 143 -1.08 4.76 -1.20
CA PHE A 143 0.17 4.03 -1.25
C PHE A 143 0.55 3.61 0.17
N SER A 144 0.93 2.36 0.34
CA SER A 144 1.36 1.84 1.64
C SER A 144 2.86 1.55 1.54
N VAL A 145 3.66 2.48 2.03
CA VAL A 145 5.13 2.40 1.93
C VAL A 145 5.68 1.59 3.07
N HIS A 146 6.44 0.54 2.75
CA HIS A 146 7.11 -0.26 3.76
C HIS A 146 8.40 0.43 4.24
N LEU A 147 8.49 0.76 5.53
CA LEU A 147 9.75 1.04 6.22
C LEU A 147 9.83 0.20 7.48
N ASP A 148 11.03 -0.29 7.78
CA ASP A 148 11.27 -1.27 8.82
C ASP A 148 12.27 -0.73 9.85
N GLY A 149 11.79 0.23 10.64
CA GLY A 149 12.61 0.96 11.59
C GLY A 149 13.35 2.14 10.98
N ASN A 150 14.29 2.69 11.75
CA ASN A 150 15.13 3.80 11.33
C ASN A 150 16.04 3.43 10.14
N ARG A 151 16.74 4.42 9.59
CA ARG A 151 17.56 4.30 8.38
C ARG A 151 18.42 3.03 8.32
N GLU A 152 19.31 2.82 9.31
CA GLU A 152 20.21 1.66 9.28
C GLU A 152 19.41 0.35 9.33
N ARG A 153 18.39 0.30 10.21
CA ARG A 153 17.60 -0.90 10.43
C ARG A 153 16.77 -1.30 9.22
N HIS A 154 16.17 -0.32 8.55
CA HIS A 154 15.38 -0.57 7.36
C HIS A 154 16.27 -1.12 6.24
N ASP A 155 17.41 -0.49 5.99
CA ASP A 155 18.37 -0.91 4.98
C ASP A 155 18.94 -2.32 5.26
N GLU A 156 19.19 -2.66 6.53
CA GLU A 156 19.52 -4.02 6.97
C GLU A 156 18.40 -5.02 6.65
N SER A 157 17.16 -4.68 6.99
CA SER A 157 16.00 -5.57 6.82
C SER A 157 15.76 -5.90 5.35
N VAL A 158 15.87 -4.90 4.47
CA VAL A 158 15.72 -5.06 3.03
C VAL A 158 17.00 -5.54 2.33
N CYS A 159 18.08 -5.70 3.09
CA CYS A 159 19.40 -6.15 2.64
C CYS A 159 19.99 -5.27 1.53
N GLN A 160 19.73 -3.97 1.57
CA GLN A 160 20.19 -3.01 0.58
C GLN A 160 20.30 -1.61 1.17
N GLU A 161 21.48 -0.99 1.05
CA GLU A 161 21.74 0.37 1.50
C GLU A 161 21.01 1.43 0.65
N GLY A 162 20.57 2.50 1.31
CA GLY A 162 19.94 3.68 0.72
C GLY A 162 18.48 3.47 0.29
N VAL A 163 17.81 2.40 0.72
CA VAL A 163 16.39 2.17 0.43
C VAL A 163 15.52 3.07 1.29
N PHE A 164 15.92 3.31 2.55
CA PHE A 164 15.20 4.21 3.45
C PHE A 164 15.03 5.61 2.83
N ASP A 165 16.10 6.18 2.29
CA ASP A 165 16.04 7.49 1.63
C ASP A 165 15.09 7.51 0.44
N LYS A 166 15.15 6.46 -0.40
CA LYS A 166 14.27 6.36 -1.56
C LYS A 166 12.80 6.30 -1.12
N ALA A 167 12.51 5.56 -0.07
CA ALA A 167 11.16 5.47 0.48
C ALA A 167 10.70 6.81 1.07
N VAL A 168 11.56 7.53 1.79
CA VAL A 168 11.27 8.88 2.29
C VAL A 168 10.99 9.87 1.15
N GLU A 169 11.82 9.87 0.11
CA GLU A 169 11.61 10.72 -1.08
C GLU A 169 10.32 10.36 -1.83
N ALA A 170 10.01 9.07 -1.93
CA ALA A 170 8.79 8.58 -2.52
C ALA A 170 7.53 9.02 -1.75
N ILE A 171 7.57 9.00 -0.41
CA ILE A 171 6.49 9.53 0.45
C ILE A 171 6.29 11.02 0.18
N ARG A 172 7.39 11.80 0.16
CA ARG A 172 7.32 13.25 -0.15
C ARG A 172 6.74 13.51 -1.53
N LEU A 173 7.16 12.73 -2.52
CA LEU A 173 6.67 12.84 -3.89
C LEU A 173 5.16 12.52 -3.99
N ALA A 174 4.71 11.42 -3.40
CA ALA A 174 3.30 11.03 -3.39
C ALA A 174 2.42 12.12 -2.76
N ARG A 175 2.88 12.71 -1.66
CA ARG A 175 2.22 13.86 -1.05
C ARG A 175 2.18 15.07 -1.97
N SER A 176 3.30 15.39 -2.64
CA SER A 176 3.38 16.54 -3.56
C SER A 176 2.46 16.41 -4.78
N GLU A 177 2.23 15.17 -5.25
CA GLU A 177 1.30 14.86 -6.34
C GLU A 177 -0.16 14.74 -5.85
N GLY A 178 -0.43 14.98 -4.57
CA GLY A 178 -1.78 15.09 -4.00
C GLY A 178 -2.44 13.76 -3.66
N PHE A 179 -1.69 12.66 -3.58
CA PHE A 179 -2.21 11.42 -3.00
C PHE A 179 -2.56 11.62 -1.52
N PRO A 180 -3.53 10.87 -0.98
CA PRO A 180 -3.85 10.94 0.45
C PRO A 180 -2.57 10.70 1.29
N ARG A 181 -2.26 11.54 2.30
CA ARG A 181 -1.09 11.36 3.22
C ARG A 181 -1.34 10.18 4.21
N ASP A 182 -2.35 9.36 3.94
CA ASP A 182 -2.68 8.16 4.71
C ASP A 182 -1.68 7.03 4.39
N ASP A 183 -0.43 7.37 4.08
CA ASP A 183 0.61 6.47 3.60
C ASP A 183 0.89 5.42 4.68
N GLN A 184 0.32 4.23 4.54
CA GLN A 184 0.39 3.25 5.61
C GLN A 184 1.81 2.68 5.72
N LEU A 185 2.45 3.04 6.82
CA LEU A 185 3.78 2.56 7.15
C LEU A 185 3.73 1.19 7.83
N HIS A 186 4.38 0.19 7.24
CA HIS A 186 4.48 -1.15 7.81
C HIS A 186 5.79 -1.38 8.57
N ALA A 187 5.78 -1.12 9.89
CA ALA A 187 6.91 -1.36 10.78
C ALA A 187 6.96 -2.82 11.26
N VAL A 188 8.16 -3.43 11.28
CA VAL A 188 8.37 -4.83 11.69
C VAL A 188 9.32 -4.89 12.90
N SER A 189 8.73 -4.87 14.10
CA SER A 189 9.33 -5.14 15.43
C SER A 189 10.83 -4.87 15.61
N GLU A 190 11.18 -3.67 16.08
CA GLU A 190 12.40 -3.49 16.87
C GLU A 190 12.20 -4.06 18.28
N ARG A 191 13.27 -4.61 18.90
CA ARG A 191 13.21 -5.12 20.28
C ARG A 191 13.22 -4.00 21.33
N ASN A 192 13.60 -2.79 20.92
CA ASN A 192 13.70 -1.63 21.79
C ASN A 192 12.49 -0.70 21.58
N PRO A 193 11.62 -0.53 22.58
CA PRO A 193 10.47 0.36 22.49
C PRO A 193 10.82 1.82 22.18
N ASP A 194 11.99 2.30 22.61
CA ASP A 194 12.41 3.69 22.39
C ASP A 194 12.72 3.95 20.91
N ASP A 195 13.35 2.98 20.24
CA ASP A 195 13.65 3.09 18.81
C ASP A 195 12.35 3.08 17.99
N VAL A 196 11.36 2.26 18.39
CA VAL A 196 10.04 2.20 17.75
C VAL A 196 9.32 3.54 17.90
N ALA A 197 9.36 4.13 19.09
CA ALA A 197 8.75 5.43 19.35
C ALA A 197 9.40 6.53 18.50
N ASN A 198 10.74 6.58 18.48
CA ASN A 198 11.50 7.53 17.66
C ASN A 198 11.21 7.36 16.16
N PHE A 199 11.04 6.13 15.71
CA PHE A 199 10.67 5.83 14.33
C PHE A 199 9.25 6.30 14.01
N PHE A 200 8.28 6.12 14.92
CA PHE A 200 6.93 6.66 14.74
C PHE A 200 6.93 8.19 14.69
N ASP A 201 7.70 8.85 15.55
CA ASP A 201 7.87 10.30 15.51
C ASP A 201 8.46 10.76 14.18
N THR A 202 9.48 10.05 13.69
CA THR A 202 10.09 10.30 12.38
C THR A 202 9.06 10.15 11.25
N ALA A 203 8.28 9.07 11.26
CA ALA A 203 7.23 8.84 10.27
C ALA A 203 6.16 9.95 10.29
N MET A 204 5.71 10.35 11.48
CA MET A 204 4.76 11.45 11.64
C MET A 204 5.33 12.79 11.14
N GLN A 205 6.62 13.06 11.37
CA GLN A 205 7.29 14.25 10.85
C GLN A 205 7.38 14.26 9.31
N LEU A 206 7.38 13.10 8.66
CA LEU A 206 7.27 12.98 7.20
C LEU A 206 5.85 13.29 6.68
N GLY A 207 4.89 13.46 7.58
CA GLY A 207 3.49 13.71 7.29
C GLY A 207 2.69 12.45 6.99
N VAL A 208 3.16 11.29 7.47
CA VAL A 208 2.41 10.03 7.48
C VAL A 208 1.37 10.08 8.60
N GLU A 209 0.11 9.81 8.29
CA GLU A 209 -0.97 9.83 9.28
C GLU A 209 -1.45 8.45 9.74
N GLY A 210 -1.03 7.39 9.06
CA GLY A 210 -1.38 6.01 9.39
C GLY A 210 -0.13 5.13 9.51
N ILE A 211 0.07 4.54 10.69
CA ILE A 211 1.12 3.54 10.90
C ILE A 211 0.45 2.20 11.17
N MET A 212 0.76 1.19 10.35
CA MET A 212 0.34 -0.18 10.55
C MET A 212 1.51 -1.00 11.08
N VAL A 213 1.48 -1.31 12.37
CA VAL A 213 2.54 -2.11 12.98
C VAL A 213 2.19 -3.58 12.83
N SER A 214 3.13 -4.37 12.30
CA SER A 214 3.05 -5.83 12.31
C SER A 214 4.14 -6.40 13.19
N ALA A 215 3.84 -7.48 13.92
CA ALA A 215 4.85 -8.18 14.69
C ALA A 215 5.91 -8.73 13.73
N GLY A 216 7.17 -8.34 13.93
CA GLY A 216 8.28 -8.93 13.22
C GLY A 216 8.57 -10.32 13.70
N TYR A 217 8.62 -11.25 12.76
CA TYR A 217 9.19 -12.55 13.02
C TYR A 217 10.69 -12.36 13.19
N SER A 218 11.24 -12.85 14.29
CA SER A 218 12.68 -12.95 14.44
C SER A 218 13.18 -14.00 13.44
N TYR A 219 13.69 -13.57 12.30
CA TYR A 219 14.44 -14.44 11.39
C TYR A 219 15.82 -14.65 12.04
N GLN A 220 15.89 -15.62 12.95
CA GLN A 220 17.13 -16.16 13.52
C GLN A 220 17.50 -17.44 12.77
#